data_AF-A0A975QQM6-F1
#
_entry.id   AF-A0A975QQM6-F1
#
_cell.length_a   1.000
_cell.length_b   1.000
_cell.length_c   1.000
_cell.angle_alpha   90.00
_cell.angle_beta   90.00
_cell.angle_gamma   90.00
#
_symmetry.space_group_name_H-M   'P 1'
#
loop_
_entity.id
_entity.type
_entity.pdbx_description
1 polymer ?
#
loop_
_entity_poly.entity_id
_entity_poly.type
_entity_poly.pdbx_seq_one_letter_code
_entity_poly.pdbx_strand_id
1 'polypeptide(L)'
;MKHVKIISSLLVVVVICMVAIFLIEGPTSKIINERLMQEANAALFEIYPDATGFEEVTEEYPTDEAILNIFTVKEGETQVGVVYKGEVAGYNPGVQFLLGVTTDDEVAGFKILANSETAGIGKDLIEHPDFAEQFAGVPRETMQDVGVDLVAGSTANVTLGGVNKGVKHVLTYHGVNFKGEVAVVPETEEEKIERLKSEFFPGSTFTDVTGDYPEGDIILEILEASNGGYIFTTLFNGYSLDSVYMIGIGTDGVVTGYSTLSTKETAGIGEALVMNEEFQAQFAGISVEQLKETGVDSVAGTSAPFTLEGLNESLSELASYFNKEVLGVQDTVAPELAILPKQTEFEVGSTAPVWDSYVTATDNEDGVVVTHDAEAVVDMNVAGTYTVMYTATDTAGNYTTLTIEFVISEGAVEIVLVPVSDEVEAILATMDPEASEYSDELISDEIIKGIYTSRDADKNITSVFYDVETENGGYASNNKIMVQFDPSINSITKVNVYVSKATYKTDSYAPNSGKGEDLDSPLIAAVWEGVAQVGQVTEADVDSVSGTTAVETFPSLIEVIDYVINYQVTNQIGGAE
;
A
#
# COMPACT_ATOMS: atom_id res chain seq x y z
N MET A 1 14.22 35.27 42.86
CA MET A 1 14.35 36.52 42.06
C MET A 1 14.34 36.31 40.55
N LYS A 2 14.98 35.28 39.97
CA LYS A 2 14.94 35.02 38.51
C LYS A 2 13.53 34.69 37.98
N HIS A 3 12.79 33.80 38.66
CA HIS A 3 11.42 33.44 38.26
C HIS A 3 10.42 34.61 38.31
N VAL A 4 10.54 35.49 39.31
CA VAL A 4 9.70 36.69 39.44
C VAL A 4 9.93 37.65 38.27
N LYS A 5 11.17 37.80 37.79
CA LYS A 5 11.51 38.64 36.63
C LYS A 5 10.94 38.10 35.31
N ILE A 6 10.95 36.78 35.13
CA ILE A 6 10.39 36.13 33.94
C ILE A 6 8.87 36.29 33.93
N ILE A 7 8.19 36.02 35.05
CA ILE A 7 6.74 36.18 35.18
C ILE A 7 6.33 37.64 34.97
N SER A 8 7.04 38.60 35.55
CA SER A 8 6.75 40.02 35.35
C SER A 8 7.00 40.48 33.91
N SER A 9 8.03 39.95 33.25
CA SER A 9 8.32 40.29 31.86
C SER A 9 7.25 39.73 30.92
N LEU A 10 6.78 38.51 31.16
CA LEU A 10 5.70 37.90 30.39
C LEU A 10 4.38 38.66 30.58
N LEU A 11 4.05 39.02 31.83
CA LEU A 11 2.85 39.82 32.14
C LEU A 11 2.88 41.16 31.39
N VAL A 12 4.03 41.84 31.37
CA VAL A 12 4.19 43.11 30.65
C VAL A 12 3.99 42.92 29.15
N VAL A 13 4.54 41.86 28.55
CA VAL A 13 4.35 41.56 27.12
C VAL A 13 2.88 41.26 26.82
N VAL A 14 2.21 40.44 27.63
CA VAL A 14 0.78 40.11 27.45
C VAL A 14 -0.08 41.37 27.55
N VAL A 15 0.17 42.24 28.52
CA VAL A 15 -0.56 43.52 28.67
C VAL A 15 -0.31 44.43 27.47
N ILE A 16 0.93 44.53 26.98
CA ILE A 16 1.26 45.32 25.78
C ILE A 16 0.53 44.75 24.55
N CYS A 17 0.53 43.43 24.36
CA CYS A 17 -0.19 42.78 23.26
C CYS A 17 -1.70 43.00 23.35
N MET A 18 -2.30 42.87 24.54
CA MET A 18 -3.73 43.16 24.74
C MET A 18 -4.08 44.61 24.42
N VAL A 19 -3.26 45.57 24.90
CA VAL A 19 -3.46 46.99 24.60
C VAL A 19 -3.28 47.27 23.11
N ALA A 20 -2.29 46.65 22.47
CA ALA A 20 -2.08 46.81 21.03
C ALA A 20 -3.26 46.26 20.22
N ILE A 21 -3.77 45.07 20.56
CA ILE A 21 -4.96 44.47 19.92
C ILE A 21 -6.16 45.40 20.12
N PHE A 22 -6.43 45.86 21.34
CA PHE A 22 -7.57 46.73 21.64
C PHE A 22 -7.51 48.08 20.88
N LEU A 23 -6.32 48.70 20.79
CA LEU A 23 -6.13 49.97 20.07
C LEU A 23 -6.24 49.80 18.54
N ILE A 24 -5.95 48.60 18.02
CA ILE A 24 -6.10 48.28 16.59
C ILE A 24 -7.56 47.92 16.30
N GLU A 25 -8.19 47.05 17.09
CA GLU A 25 -9.50 46.46 16.82
C GLU A 25 -10.60 47.53 16.70
N GLY A 26 -10.72 48.46 17.65
CA GLY A 26 -11.79 49.47 17.64
C GLY A 26 -11.92 50.27 16.33
N PRO A 27 -10.87 51.00 15.89
CA PRO A 27 -10.92 51.76 14.63
C PRO A 27 -10.92 50.86 13.39
N THR A 28 -10.24 49.72 13.42
CA THR A 28 -10.12 48.84 12.25
C THR A 28 -11.44 48.11 11.98
N SER A 29 -12.10 47.60 13.01
CA SER A 29 -13.40 46.92 12.90
C SER A 29 -14.47 47.83 12.33
N LYS A 30 -14.50 49.12 12.68
CA LYS A 30 -15.46 50.07 12.10
C LYS A 30 -15.24 50.25 10.58
N ILE A 31 -14.00 50.43 10.15
CA ILE A 31 -13.66 50.61 8.73
C ILE A 31 -13.93 49.32 7.94
N ILE A 32 -13.60 48.16 8.52
CA ILE A 32 -13.89 46.85 7.93
C ILE A 32 -15.41 46.68 7.77
N ASN A 33 -16.18 46.94 8.82
CA ASN A 33 -17.65 46.81 8.78
C ASN A 33 -18.28 47.77 7.76
N GLU A 34 -17.82 49.02 7.67
CA GLU A 34 -18.30 49.98 6.66
C GLU A 34 -18.01 49.48 5.23
N ARG A 35 -16.83 48.89 4.99
CA ARG A 35 -16.49 48.30 3.68
C ARG A 35 -17.32 47.06 3.38
N LEU A 36 -17.46 46.14 4.33
CA LEU A 36 -18.28 44.94 4.17
C LEU A 36 -19.74 45.28 3.89
N MET A 37 -20.27 46.32 4.55
CA MET A 37 -21.61 46.83 4.26
C MET A 37 -21.71 47.44 2.85
N GLN A 38 -20.70 48.17 2.39
CA GLN A 38 -20.66 48.70 1.02
C GLN A 38 -20.57 47.59 -0.03
N GLU A 39 -19.73 46.59 0.20
CA GLU A 39 -19.55 45.43 -0.68
C GLU A 39 -20.84 44.60 -0.74
N ALA A 40 -21.47 44.32 0.40
CA ALA A 40 -22.76 43.63 0.44
C ALA A 40 -23.86 44.42 -0.29
N ASN A 41 -23.92 45.74 -0.09
CA ASN A 41 -24.89 46.59 -0.80
C ASN A 41 -24.64 46.64 -2.32
N ALA A 42 -23.37 46.66 -2.76
CA ALA A 42 -23.04 46.59 -4.19
C ALA A 42 -23.44 45.24 -4.79
N ALA A 43 -23.23 44.15 -4.06
CA ALA A 43 -23.60 42.80 -4.47
C ALA A 43 -25.12 42.62 -4.64
N LEU A 44 -25.95 43.32 -3.88
CA LEU A 44 -27.41 43.33 -4.07
C LEU A 44 -27.80 43.82 -5.48
N PHE A 45 -27.14 44.89 -5.97
CA PHE A 45 -27.36 45.41 -7.32
C PHE A 45 -26.74 44.53 -8.42
N GLU A 46 -25.81 43.63 -8.11
CA GLU A 46 -25.35 42.64 -9.09
C GLU A 46 -26.43 41.59 -9.37
N ILE A 47 -27.20 41.20 -8.34
CA ILE A 47 -28.31 40.24 -8.48
C ILE A 47 -29.55 40.91 -9.10
N TYR A 48 -29.84 42.15 -8.72
CA TYR A 48 -30.94 42.95 -9.28
C TYR A 48 -30.43 44.29 -9.85
N PRO A 49 -29.94 44.31 -11.10
CA PRO A 49 -29.34 45.50 -11.71
C PRO A 49 -30.30 46.69 -11.85
N ASP A 50 -31.59 46.41 -12.08
CA ASP A 50 -32.63 47.43 -12.31
C ASP A 50 -33.33 47.88 -11.03
N ALA A 51 -32.98 47.30 -9.88
CA ALA A 51 -33.56 47.68 -8.59
C ALA A 51 -33.35 49.17 -8.30
N THR A 52 -34.39 49.79 -7.73
CA THR A 52 -34.34 51.16 -7.23
C THR A 52 -34.07 51.24 -5.73
N GLY A 53 -34.21 50.12 -5.01
CA GLY A 53 -33.91 50.03 -3.59
C GLY A 53 -34.13 48.65 -3.00
N PHE A 54 -33.53 48.44 -1.83
CA PHE A 54 -33.66 47.24 -1.01
C PHE A 54 -34.13 47.65 0.38
N GLU A 55 -35.09 46.91 0.95
CA GLU A 55 -35.62 47.14 2.29
C GLU A 55 -35.41 45.88 3.13
N GLU A 56 -34.67 46.00 4.22
CA GLU A 56 -34.45 44.90 5.14
C GLU A 56 -35.72 44.61 5.95
N VAL A 57 -36.17 43.36 5.89
CA VAL A 57 -37.40 42.87 6.55
C VAL A 57 -37.12 41.73 7.53
N THR A 58 -35.85 41.51 7.90
CA THR A 58 -35.42 40.39 8.77
C THR A 58 -36.22 40.30 10.07
N GLU A 59 -36.59 41.44 10.69
CA GLU A 59 -37.38 41.43 11.94
C GLU A 59 -38.84 40.98 11.75
N GLU A 60 -39.37 41.07 10.52
CA GLU A 60 -40.74 40.66 10.19
C GLU A 60 -40.85 39.15 9.95
N TYR A 61 -39.74 38.52 9.58
CA TYR A 61 -39.67 37.12 9.20
C TYR A 61 -38.65 36.40 10.09
N PRO A 62 -39.09 35.65 11.13
CA PRO A 62 -38.18 34.95 12.03
C PRO A 62 -37.22 34.05 11.25
N THR A 63 -35.92 34.24 11.46
CA THR A 63 -34.87 33.47 10.79
C THR A 63 -34.24 32.44 11.73
N ASP A 64 -33.44 31.53 11.17
CA ASP A 64 -32.56 30.63 11.89
C ASP A 64 -31.08 30.98 11.62
N GLU A 65 -30.16 30.12 12.09
CA GLU A 65 -28.71 30.36 11.96
C GLU A 65 -28.22 30.41 10.51
N ALA A 66 -28.96 29.83 9.56
CA ALA A 66 -28.56 29.80 8.14
C ALA A 66 -28.99 31.06 7.37
N ILE A 67 -29.98 31.81 7.86
CA ILE A 67 -30.47 33.04 7.23
C ILE A 67 -30.18 34.24 8.13
N LEU A 68 -29.21 35.05 7.72
CA LEU A 68 -28.73 36.21 8.48
C LEU A 68 -29.58 37.46 8.27
N ASN A 69 -29.96 37.76 7.03
CA ASN A 69 -30.75 38.94 6.68
C ASN A 69 -31.68 38.65 5.50
N ILE A 70 -32.81 39.37 5.44
CA ILE A 70 -33.79 39.28 4.36
C ILE A 70 -34.06 40.69 3.84
N PHE A 71 -33.97 40.88 2.53
CA PHE A 71 -34.23 42.14 1.85
C PHE A 71 -35.34 41.99 0.82
N THR A 72 -36.36 42.82 0.87
CA THR A 72 -37.29 42.97 -0.27
C THR A 72 -36.69 43.88 -1.33
N VAL A 73 -36.93 43.57 -2.60
CA VAL A 73 -36.37 44.30 -3.75
C VAL A 73 -37.46 45.13 -4.41
N LYS A 74 -37.21 46.42 -4.67
CA LYS A 74 -38.17 47.34 -5.30
C LYS A 74 -37.66 47.91 -6.62
N GLU A 75 -38.51 47.90 -7.63
CA GLU A 75 -38.39 48.72 -8.85
C GLU A 75 -39.49 49.78 -8.87
N GLY A 76 -39.11 51.03 -8.56
CA GLY A 76 -40.05 52.10 -8.25
C GLY A 76 -40.85 51.77 -6.98
N GLU A 77 -42.17 51.66 -7.12
CA GLU A 77 -43.08 51.28 -6.01
C GLU A 77 -43.44 49.79 -6.02
N THR A 78 -42.97 49.02 -7.00
CA THR A 78 -43.32 47.60 -7.17
C THR A 78 -42.27 46.72 -6.53
N GLN A 79 -42.68 45.75 -5.71
CA GLN A 79 -41.78 44.70 -5.25
C GLN A 79 -41.55 43.70 -6.38
N VAL A 80 -40.29 43.41 -6.69
CA VAL A 80 -39.90 42.51 -7.80
C VAL A 80 -39.23 41.22 -7.34
N GLY A 81 -38.85 41.14 -6.06
CA GLY A 81 -38.29 39.93 -5.48
C GLY A 81 -37.87 40.08 -4.01
N VAL A 82 -37.13 39.08 -3.54
CA VAL A 82 -36.54 39.00 -2.20
C VAL A 82 -35.09 38.52 -2.33
N VAL A 83 -34.17 39.07 -1.55
CA VAL A 83 -32.78 38.61 -1.45
C VAL A 83 -32.50 38.18 -0.02
N TYR A 84 -31.89 37.02 0.13
CA TYR A 84 -31.48 36.44 1.39
C TYR A 84 -29.96 36.54 1.53
N LYS A 85 -29.49 36.99 2.69
CA LYS A 85 -28.11 36.78 3.11
C LYS A 85 -28.05 35.50 3.92
N GLY A 86 -27.44 34.46 3.37
CA GLY A 86 -27.27 33.17 4.03
C GLY A 86 -25.85 32.96 4.55
N GLU A 87 -25.70 32.06 5.52
CA GLU A 87 -24.42 31.53 5.98
C GLU A 87 -24.47 30.01 6.08
N VAL A 88 -23.45 29.34 5.55
CA VAL A 88 -23.29 27.89 5.65
C VAL A 88 -21.84 27.49 5.90
N ALA A 89 -21.66 26.27 6.38
CA ALA A 89 -20.37 25.62 6.40
C ALA A 89 -20.11 24.94 5.05
N GLY A 90 -18.98 25.27 4.43
CA GLY A 90 -18.39 24.48 3.35
C GLY A 90 -17.39 23.47 3.92
N TYR A 91 -16.21 23.37 3.30
CA TYR A 91 -15.10 22.64 3.91
C TYR A 91 -14.62 23.36 5.19
N ASN A 92 -14.61 24.68 5.18
CA ASN A 92 -14.44 25.53 6.35
C ASN A 92 -15.78 26.25 6.68
N PRO A 93 -16.00 26.63 7.95
CA PRO A 93 -17.17 27.40 8.33
C PRO A 93 -17.13 28.84 7.75
N GLY A 94 -18.31 29.45 7.63
CA GLY A 94 -18.45 30.88 7.34
C GLY A 94 -18.53 31.25 5.85
N VAL A 95 -19.09 30.38 5.00
CA VAL A 95 -19.45 30.75 3.62
C VAL A 95 -20.73 31.59 3.68
N GLN A 96 -20.59 32.90 3.52
CA GLN A 96 -21.69 33.85 3.44
C GLN A 96 -22.01 34.19 1.99
N PHE A 97 -23.29 34.14 1.63
CA PHE A 97 -23.77 34.37 0.27
C PHE A 97 -25.04 35.21 0.25
N LEU A 98 -25.34 35.77 -0.92
CA LEU A 98 -26.63 36.34 -1.29
C LEU A 98 -27.32 35.41 -2.28
N LEU A 99 -28.61 35.17 -2.06
CA LEU A 99 -29.47 34.44 -3.01
C LEU A 99 -30.74 35.25 -3.24
N GLY A 100 -31.01 35.61 -4.50
CA GLY A 100 -32.21 36.34 -4.89
C GLY A 100 -33.28 35.40 -5.43
N VAL A 101 -34.55 35.66 -5.10
CA VAL A 101 -35.72 34.98 -5.67
C VAL A 101 -36.70 36.03 -6.19
N THR A 102 -37.09 35.91 -7.46
CA THR A 102 -38.01 36.83 -8.13
C THR A 102 -39.45 36.58 -7.69
N THR A 103 -40.33 37.55 -7.93
CA THR A 103 -41.78 37.37 -7.72
C THR A 103 -42.41 36.29 -8.62
N ASP A 104 -41.76 35.96 -9.74
CA ASP A 104 -42.15 34.88 -10.65
C ASP A 104 -41.68 33.48 -10.19
N ASP A 105 -41.11 33.38 -8.99
CA ASP A 105 -40.64 32.12 -8.38
C ASP A 105 -39.41 31.50 -9.06
N GLU A 106 -38.54 32.35 -9.59
CA GLU A 106 -37.26 31.97 -10.18
C GLU A 106 -36.11 32.52 -9.32
N VAL A 107 -34.97 31.84 -9.33
CA VAL A 107 -33.76 32.33 -8.70
C VAL A 107 -33.20 33.49 -9.54
N ALA A 108 -33.15 34.69 -8.96
CA ALA A 108 -32.66 35.89 -9.64
C ALA A 108 -31.13 35.85 -9.82
N GLY A 109 -30.42 35.25 -8.87
CA GLY A 109 -28.97 35.13 -8.90
C GLY A 109 -28.36 34.77 -7.56
N PHE A 110 -27.06 34.50 -7.57
CA PHE A 110 -26.27 34.08 -6.41
C PHE A 110 -24.95 34.85 -6.36
N LYS A 111 -24.50 35.21 -5.16
CA LYS A 111 -23.23 35.91 -4.97
C LYS A 111 -22.57 35.54 -3.65
N ILE A 112 -21.30 35.16 -3.68
CA ILE A 112 -20.50 35.00 -2.46
C ILE A 112 -20.10 36.37 -1.92
N LEU A 113 -20.30 36.57 -0.61
CA LEU A 113 -19.88 37.77 0.12
C LEU A 113 -18.58 37.55 0.89
N ALA A 114 -18.49 36.41 1.57
CA ALA A 114 -17.33 36.05 2.37
C ALA A 114 -17.20 34.52 2.42
N ASN A 115 -15.98 34.03 2.47
CA ASN A 115 -15.70 32.61 2.68
C ASN A 115 -14.28 32.47 3.25
N SER A 116 -14.04 31.35 3.93
CA SER A 116 -12.71 30.93 4.40
C SER A 116 -12.26 29.64 3.71
N GLU A 117 -12.80 29.33 2.53
CA GLU A 117 -12.46 28.12 1.79
C GLU A 117 -11.00 28.15 1.32
N THR A 118 -10.41 26.98 1.13
CA THR A 118 -9.02 26.87 0.67
C THR A 118 -8.88 27.42 -0.76
N ALA A 119 -7.97 28.38 -0.95
CA ALA A 119 -7.59 28.91 -2.26
C ALA A 119 -7.04 27.80 -3.17
N GLY A 120 -7.41 27.81 -4.45
CA GLY A 120 -7.06 26.75 -5.41
C GLY A 120 -8.01 25.54 -5.41
N ILE A 121 -8.99 25.48 -4.49
CA ILE A 121 -9.95 24.38 -4.38
C ILE A 121 -11.36 24.95 -4.22
N GLY A 122 -11.85 25.09 -2.98
CA GLY A 122 -13.23 25.51 -2.70
C GLY A 122 -13.49 26.97 -3.00
N LYS A 123 -12.52 27.83 -2.70
CA LYS A 123 -12.63 29.27 -2.98
C LYS A 123 -12.73 29.53 -4.48
N ASP A 124 -11.89 28.86 -5.27
CA ASP A 124 -11.85 29.01 -6.72
C ASP A 124 -13.14 28.51 -7.38
N LEU A 125 -13.80 27.47 -6.83
CA LEU A 125 -15.12 27.04 -7.27
C LEU A 125 -16.17 28.14 -7.08
N ILE A 126 -16.37 28.58 -5.83
CA ILE A 126 -17.52 29.43 -5.47
C ILE A 126 -17.34 30.89 -5.88
N GLU A 127 -16.10 31.33 -6.14
CA GLU A 127 -15.79 32.63 -6.71
C GLU A 127 -15.71 32.61 -8.26
N HIS A 128 -15.84 31.43 -8.90
CA HIS A 128 -15.84 31.33 -10.36
C HIS A 128 -17.12 31.94 -10.98
N PRO A 129 -17.03 32.73 -12.06
CA PRO A 129 -18.21 33.30 -12.73
C PRO A 129 -19.23 32.24 -13.14
N ASP A 130 -18.79 31.18 -13.81
CA ASP A 130 -19.65 30.06 -14.25
C ASP A 130 -20.40 29.39 -13.10
N PHE A 131 -19.91 29.47 -11.86
CA PHE A 131 -20.64 28.94 -10.71
C PHE A 131 -21.90 29.76 -10.43
N ALA A 132 -21.79 31.09 -10.40
CA ALA A 132 -22.92 31.99 -10.17
C ALA A 132 -23.92 31.98 -11.34
N GLU A 133 -23.46 31.74 -12.58
CA GLU A 133 -24.30 31.69 -13.77
C GLU A 133 -25.31 30.53 -13.75
N GLN A 134 -25.04 29.45 -13.00
CA GLN A 134 -25.96 28.31 -12.86
C GLN A 134 -27.27 28.65 -12.12
N PHE A 135 -27.32 29.79 -11.41
CA PHE A 135 -28.45 30.15 -10.57
C PHE A 135 -29.51 30.97 -11.31
N ALA A 136 -29.11 31.94 -12.11
CA ALA A 136 -30.01 32.96 -12.64
C ALA A 136 -31.05 32.36 -13.61
N GLY A 137 -32.33 32.66 -13.37
CA GLY A 137 -33.46 32.23 -14.18
C GLY A 137 -33.89 30.77 -13.99
N VAL A 138 -33.29 30.04 -13.03
CA VAL A 138 -33.73 28.69 -12.72
C VAL A 138 -34.96 28.74 -11.81
N PRO A 139 -36.05 28.00 -12.11
CA PRO A 139 -37.20 27.90 -11.23
C PRO A 139 -36.81 27.44 -9.81
N ARG A 140 -37.42 28.04 -8.78
CA ARG A 140 -37.12 27.77 -7.38
C ARG A 140 -37.17 26.28 -7.04
N GLU A 141 -38.24 25.60 -7.42
CA GLU A 141 -38.43 24.16 -7.14
C GLU A 141 -37.33 23.31 -7.79
N THR A 142 -36.96 23.60 -9.04
CA THR A 142 -35.87 22.90 -9.73
C THR A 142 -34.54 23.09 -9.00
N MET A 143 -34.23 24.33 -8.58
CA MET A 143 -33.00 24.62 -7.84
C MET A 143 -32.99 23.97 -6.44
N GLN A 144 -34.15 23.88 -5.79
CA GLN A 144 -34.30 23.23 -4.49
C GLN A 144 -34.07 21.71 -4.55
N ASP A 145 -34.43 21.08 -5.66
CA ASP A 145 -34.29 19.65 -5.86
C ASP A 145 -32.89 19.27 -6.35
N VAL A 146 -32.43 19.89 -7.44
CA VAL A 146 -31.20 19.51 -8.15
C VAL A 146 -29.96 20.25 -7.62
N GLY A 147 -30.11 21.51 -7.18
CA GLY A 147 -28.99 22.37 -6.82
C GLY A 147 -28.14 22.80 -8.02
N VAL A 148 -26.87 23.10 -7.77
CA VAL A 148 -25.87 23.43 -8.81
C VAL A 148 -24.70 22.44 -8.83
N ASP A 149 -23.99 22.42 -9.95
CA ASP A 149 -22.87 21.52 -10.21
C ASP A 149 -21.51 22.18 -9.99
N LEU A 150 -20.47 21.33 -9.96
CA LEU A 150 -19.08 21.77 -10.03
C LEU A 150 -18.81 22.52 -11.34
N VAL A 151 -17.96 23.54 -11.26
CA VAL A 151 -17.33 24.12 -12.45
C VAL A 151 -16.29 23.15 -13.00
N ALA A 152 -16.18 23.09 -14.33
CA ALA A 152 -15.24 22.19 -15.01
C ALA A 152 -13.80 22.33 -14.46
N GLY A 153 -13.23 21.21 -14.00
CA GLY A 153 -11.89 21.16 -13.42
C GLY A 153 -11.82 21.43 -11.91
N SER A 154 -12.94 21.75 -11.26
CA SER A 154 -13.03 21.81 -9.80
C SER A 154 -13.16 20.42 -9.19
N THR A 155 -12.65 20.26 -7.96
CA THR A 155 -12.78 19.04 -7.14
C THR A 155 -13.37 19.33 -5.76
N ALA A 156 -13.99 20.51 -5.57
CA ALA A 156 -14.42 21.01 -4.26
C ALA A 156 -15.82 20.54 -3.83
N ASN A 157 -16.05 19.22 -3.79
CA ASN A 157 -17.35 18.62 -3.48
C ASN A 157 -17.91 19.01 -2.11
N VAL A 158 -17.06 19.13 -1.08
CA VAL A 158 -17.49 19.49 0.28
C VAL A 158 -18.00 20.93 0.32
N THR A 159 -17.28 21.85 -0.31
CA THR A 159 -17.71 23.24 -0.47
C THR A 159 -19.03 23.33 -1.23
N LEU A 160 -19.15 22.60 -2.34
CA LEU A 160 -20.37 22.55 -3.15
C LEU A 160 -21.56 22.03 -2.35
N GLY A 161 -21.39 20.92 -1.63
CA GLY A 161 -22.42 20.32 -0.80
C GLY A 161 -22.92 21.28 0.27
N GLY A 162 -22.01 22.01 0.93
CA GLY A 162 -22.35 23.05 1.90
C GLY A 162 -23.19 24.18 1.30
N VAL A 163 -22.79 24.68 0.12
CA VAL A 163 -23.53 25.73 -0.60
C VAL A 163 -24.91 25.24 -1.04
N ASN A 164 -25.01 24.06 -1.67
CA ASN A 164 -26.29 23.49 -2.10
C ASN A 164 -27.25 23.29 -0.91
N LYS A 165 -26.73 22.85 0.25
CA LYS A 165 -27.51 22.76 1.50
C LYS A 165 -28.08 24.11 1.92
N GLY A 166 -27.26 25.17 1.89
CA GLY A 166 -27.69 26.54 2.22
C GLY A 166 -28.73 27.08 1.26
N VAL A 167 -28.52 26.89 -0.04
CA VAL A 167 -29.44 27.31 -1.09
C VAL A 167 -30.78 26.60 -0.92
N LYS A 168 -30.79 25.26 -0.78
CA LYS A 168 -32.01 24.47 -0.56
C LYS A 168 -32.78 24.94 0.67
N HIS A 169 -32.07 25.24 1.75
CA HIS A 169 -32.67 25.78 2.98
C HIS A 169 -33.35 27.14 2.74
N VAL A 170 -32.65 28.09 2.11
CA VAL A 170 -33.19 29.41 1.78
C VAL A 170 -34.42 29.31 0.87
N LEU A 171 -34.38 28.47 -0.17
CA LEU A 171 -35.49 28.30 -1.10
C LEU A 171 -36.71 27.65 -0.44
N THR A 172 -36.49 26.73 0.51
CA THR A 172 -37.56 26.15 1.34
C THR A 172 -38.19 27.23 2.22
N TYR A 173 -37.35 28.04 2.88
CA TYR A 173 -37.80 29.15 3.71
C TYR A 173 -38.63 30.17 2.91
N HIS A 174 -38.20 30.49 1.67
CA HIS A 174 -38.93 31.39 0.78
C HIS A 174 -40.33 30.87 0.46
N GLY A 175 -40.45 29.61 0.06
CA GLY A 175 -41.73 28.97 -0.25
C GLY A 175 -42.72 29.09 0.92
N VAL A 176 -42.27 28.78 2.13
CA VAL A 176 -43.11 28.87 3.32
C VAL A 176 -43.53 30.31 3.64
N ASN A 177 -42.57 31.23 3.73
CA ASN A 177 -42.82 32.56 4.30
C ASN A 177 -43.35 33.58 3.27
N PHE A 178 -43.05 33.42 1.98
CA PHE A 178 -43.41 34.38 0.94
C PHE A 178 -44.42 33.83 -0.07
N LYS A 179 -44.51 32.50 -0.24
CA LYS A 179 -45.50 31.86 -1.14
C LYS A 179 -46.67 31.22 -0.37
N GLY A 180 -46.56 31.11 0.96
CA GLY A 180 -47.58 30.47 1.80
C GLY A 180 -47.63 28.96 1.60
N GLU A 181 -46.53 28.35 1.14
CA GLU A 181 -46.40 26.90 1.07
C GLU A 181 -46.47 26.31 2.48
N VAL A 182 -47.02 25.11 2.57
CA VAL A 182 -47.09 24.40 3.84
C VAL A 182 -45.66 23.99 4.19
N ALA A 183 -45.17 24.45 5.34
CA ALA A 183 -43.89 24.01 5.86
C ALA A 183 -43.89 22.48 5.95
N VAL A 184 -43.01 21.84 5.18
CA VAL A 184 -42.68 20.44 5.39
C VAL A 184 -41.94 20.39 6.71
N VAL A 185 -42.67 20.07 7.78
CA VAL A 185 -42.05 19.82 9.07
C VAL A 185 -41.23 18.54 8.88
N PRO A 186 -39.90 18.58 9.04
CA PRO A 186 -39.12 17.37 8.94
C PRO A 186 -39.68 16.37 9.96
N GLU A 187 -39.92 15.14 9.52
CA GLU A 187 -40.32 14.06 10.42
C GLU A 187 -39.28 13.95 11.55
N THR A 188 -39.72 13.71 12.78
CA THR A 188 -38.77 13.37 13.84
C THR A 188 -38.14 12.01 13.56
N GLU A 189 -36.99 11.72 14.17
CA GLU A 189 -36.35 10.41 14.02
C GLU A 189 -37.30 9.27 14.42
N GLU A 190 -38.11 9.47 15.47
CA GLU A 190 -39.13 8.51 15.89
C GLU A 190 -40.24 8.35 14.84
N GLU A 191 -40.72 9.43 14.25
CA GLU A 191 -41.74 9.39 13.18
C GLU A 191 -41.19 8.69 11.93
N LYS A 192 -39.94 8.97 11.56
CA LYS A 192 -39.22 8.32 10.46
C LYS A 192 -39.09 6.82 10.68
N ILE A 193 -38.67 6.40 11.87
CA ILE A 193 -38.54 4.98 12.21
C ILE A 193 -39.90 4.26 12.11
N GLU A 194 -40.98 4.85 12.63
CA GLU A 194 -42.32 4.25 12.56
C GLU A 194 -42.87 4.19 11.12
N ARG A 195 -42.56 5.19 10.30
CA ARG A 195 -42.85 5.17 8.86
C ARG A 195 -42.09 4.04 8.16
N LEU A 196 -40.77 3.96 8.37
CA LEU A 196 -39.91 2.94 7.75
C LEU A 196 -40.31 1.52 8.13
N LYS A 197 -40.64 1.26 9.41
CA LYS A 197 -41.22 -0.01 9.85
C LYS A 197 -42.45 -0.40 9.02
N SER A 198 -43.36 0.56 8.83
CA SER A 198 -44.59 0.35 8.05
C SER A 198 -44.33 0.17 6.55
N GLU A 199 -43.30 0.81 6.01
CA GLU A 199 -42.89 0.65 4.61
C GLU A 199 -42.23 -0.71 4.35
N PHE A 200 -41.31 -1.13 5.23
CA PHE A 200 -40.57 -2.39 5.08
C PHE A 200 -41.48 -3.60 5.31
N PHE A 201 -42.42 -3.50 6.26
CA PHE A 201 -43.39 -4.57 6.55
C PHE A 201 -44.81 -4.01 6.75
N PRO A 202 -45.55 -3.76 5.65
CA PRO A 202 -46.89 -3.17 5.70
C PRO A 202 -47.88 -3.98 6.53
N GLY A 203 -48.49 -3.32 7.53
CA GLY A 203 -49.53 -3.89 8.38
C GLY A 203 -49.03 -4.84 9.48
N SER A 204 -47.71 -4.95 9.68
CA SER A 204 -47.11 -5.74 10.76
C SER A 204 -47.05 -4.97 12.08
N THR A 205 -47.03 -5.71 13.19
CA THR A 205 -46.58 -5.21 14.50
C THR A 205 -45.16 -5.68 14.78
N PHE A 206 -44.40 -4.94 15.58
CA PHE A 206 -42.98 -5.20 15.83
C PHE A 206 -42.72 -5.54 17.29
N THR A 207 -41.86 -6.53 17.52
CA THR A 207 -41.36 -6.92 18.85
C THR A 207 -39.85 -6.79 18.87
N ASP A 208 -39.30 -6.11 19.87
CA ASP A 208 -37.85 -6.08 20.09
C ASP A 208 -37.39 -7.45 20.62
N VAL A 209 -36.55 -8.10 19.82
CA VAL A 209 -35.97 -9.42 20.07
C VAL A 209 -34.45 -9.36 20.15
N THR A 210 -33.87 -8.16 20.28
CA THR A 210 -32.41 -7.95 20.29
C THR A 210 -31.72 -8.83 21.33
N GLY A 211 -32.31 -8.96 22.53
CA GLY A 211 -31.75 -9.77 23.62
C GLY A 211 -31.91 -11.29 23.46
N ASP A 212 -32.61 -11.76 22.43
CA ASP A 212 -32.82 -13.18 22.15
C ASP A 212 -31.68 -13.78 21.28
N TYR A 213 -30.87 -12.93 20.65
CA TYR A 213 -29.75 -13.33 19.80
C TYR A 213 -28.39 -12.95 20.43
N PRO A 214 -27.28 -13.61 20.01
CA PRO A 214 -25.95 -13.19 20.43
C PRO A 214 -25.64 -11.75 20.02
N GLU A 215 -24.87 -11.02 20.84
CA GLU A 215 -24.39 -9.68 20.48
C GLU A 215 -23.57 -9.76 19.17
N GLY A 216 -23.94 -8.94 18.18
CA GLY A 216 -23.16 -8.72 16.97
C GLY A 216 -22.49 -7.35 17.03
N ASP A 217 -21.25 -7.24 16.55
CA ASP A 217 -20.43 -6.02 16.71
C ASP A 217 -21.09 -4.79 16.08
N ILE A 218 -21.81 -4.99 14.97
CA ILE A 218 -22.50 -3.93 14.24
C ILE A 218 -24.00 -3.82 14.51
N ILE A 219 -24.59 -4.74 15.28
CA ILE A 219 -26.04 -4.84 15.46
C ILE A 219 -26.47 -4.01 16.67
N LEU A 220 -27.33 -3.00 16.43
CA LEU A 220 -27.85 -2.13 17.49
C LEU A 220 -29.23 -2.58 17.99
N GLU A 221 -30.09 -3.04 17.09
CA GLU A 221 -31.46 -3.45 17.41
C GLU A 221 -31.94 -4.49 16.39
N ILE A 222 -32.72 -5.47 16.87
CA ILE A 222 -33.41 -6.47 16.06
C ILE A 222 -34.90 -6.43 16.41
N LEU A 223 -35.73 -6.11 15.42
CA LEU A 223 -37.18 -6.11 15.55
C LEU A 223 -37.79 -7.24 14.72
N GLU A 224 -38.53 -8.14 15.35
CA GLU A 224 -39.33 -9.16 14.66
C GLU A 224 -40.71 -8.59 14.28
N ALA A 225 -41.04 -8.63 13.00
CA ALA A 225 -42.35 -8.29 12.48
C ALA A 225 -43.32 -9.47 12.62
N SER A 226 -44.60 -9.20 12.86
CA SER A 226 -45.63 -10.24 13.09
C SER A 226 -45.86 -11.21 11.92
N ASN A 227 -45.34 -10.90 10.73
CA ASN A 227 -45.35 -11.79 9.56
C ASN A 227 -44.09 -12.69 9.47
N GLY A 228 -43.20 -12.62 10.46
CA GLY A 228 -41.96 -13.39 10.57
C GLY A 228 -40.73 -12.73 9.95
N GLY A 229 -40.86 -11.54 9.35
CA GLY A 229 -39.69 -10.78 8.88
C GLY A 229 -38.95 -10.10 10.02
N TYR A 230 -37.74 -9.61 9.74
CA TYR A 230 -36.89 -8.94 10.72
C TYR A 230 -36.49 -7.55 10.21
N ILE A 231 -36.38 -6.59 11.11
CA ILE A 231 -35.70 -5.32 10.84
C ILE A 231 -34.46 -5.25 11.72
N PHE A 232 -33.33 -4.95 11.10
CA PHE A 232 -32.07 -4.68 11.79
C PHE A 232 -31.78 -3.20 11.75
N THR A 233 -31.42 -2.64 12.90
CA THR A 233 -30.76 -1.34 12.99
C THR A 233 -29.28 -1.62 13.22
N THR A 234 -28.43 -1.12 12.33
CA THR A 234 -27.01 -1.50 12.30
C THR A 234 -26.12 -0.29 12.04
N LEU A 235 -24.84 -0.46 12.40
CA LEU A 235 -23.80 0.52 12.15
C LEU A 235 -22.90 0.11 10.98
N PHE A 236 -22.37 1.11 10.28
CA PHE A 236 -21.26 0.97 9.36
C PHE A 236 -20.28 2.12 9.54
N ASN A 237 -19.02 1.84 9.19
CA ASN A 237 -17.93 2.79 9.29
C ASN A 237 -17.39 3.06 7.89
N GLY A 238 -17.64 4.27 7.37
CA GLY A 238 -17.10 4.72 6.09
C GLY A 238 -15.82 5.52 6.29
N TYR A 239 -15.74 6.69 5.67
CA TYR A 239 -14.66 7.63 5.97
C TYR A 239 -14.76 8.18 7.40
N SER A 240 -15.97 8.23 7.93
CA SER A 240 -16.29 8.58 9.31
C SER A 240 -16.89 7.38 10.04
N LEU A 241 -16.76 7.38 11.36
CA LEU A 241 -17.29 6.32 12.20
C LEU A 241 -18.77 6.54 12.55
N ASP A 242 -19.47 5.45 12.83
CA ASP A 242 -20.83 5.40 13.38
C ASP A 242 -21.94 5.98 12.47
N SER A 243 -21.98 5.60 11.20
CA SER A 243 -23.20 5.81 10.40
C SER A 243 -24.20 4.68 10.67
N VAL A 244 -25.50 4.99 10.72
CA VAL A 244 -26.55 4.07 11.15
C VAL A 244 -27.60 3.90 10.05
N TYR A 245 -27.92 2.66 9.71
CA TYR A 245 -29.00 2.34 8.79
C TYR A 245 -29.97 1.32 9.39
N MET A 246 -31.13 1.24 8.77
CA MET A 246 -32.18 0.29 9.07
C MET A 246 -32.43 -0.54 7.82
N ILE A 247 -32.52 -1.86 7.95
CA ILE A 247 -32.77 -2.78 6.84
C ILE A 247 -33.77 -3.85 7.23
N GLY A 248 -34.81 -4.03 6.41
CA GLY A 248 -35.81 -5.08 6.56
C GLY A 248 -35.44 -6.30 5.75
N ILE A 249 -35.52 -7.50 6.34
CA ILE A 249 -35.21 -8.78 5.72
C ILE A 249 -36.39 -9.74 5.94
N GLY A 250 -36.97 -10.26 4.86
CA GLY A 250 -38.06 -11.21 4.89
C GLY A 250 -37.64 -12.60 5.38
N THR A 251 -38.61 -13.46 5.66
CA THR A 251 -38.36 -14.87 6.05
C THR A 251 -37.65 -15.69 4.97
N ASP A 252 -37.69 -15.22 3.73
CA ASP A 252 -37.01 -15.79 2.56
C ASP A 252 -35.60 -15.24 2.35
N GLY A 253 -35.09 -14.41 3.27
CA GLY A 253 -33.78 -13.77 3.16
C GLY A 253 -33.74 -12.67 2.09
N VAL A 254 -34.89 -12.17 1.63
CA VAL A 254 -34.95 -11.05 0.67
C VAL A 254 -35.12 -9.73 1.43
N VAL A 255 -34.34 -8.73 1.06
CA VAL A 255 -34.42 -7.39 1.63
C VAL A 255 -35.75 -6.74 1.21
N THR A 256 -36.54 -6.31 2.19
CA THR A 256 -37.82 -5.63 1.97
C THR A 256 -37.68 -4.10 1.90
N GLY A 257 -36.60 -3.55 2.47
CA GLY A 257 -36.25 -2.15 2.36
C GLY A 257 -34.97 -1.81 3.11
N TYR A 258 -34.38 -0.67 2.78
CA TYR A 258 -33.17 -0.12 3.40
C TYR A 258 -33.35 1.39 3.55
N SER A 259 -32.89 1.97 4.66
CA SER A 259 -32.74 3.41 4.77
C SER A 259 -31.65 3.81 5.74
N THR A 260 -30.88 4.83 5.38
CA THR A 260 -29.94 5.47 6.30
C THR A 260 -30.72 6.33 7.30
N LEU A 261 -30.60 6.00 8.59
CA LEU A 261 -31.22 6.76 9.68
C LEU A 261 -30.40 8.01 9.96
N SER A 262 -29.10 7.83 10.18
CA SER A 262 -28.15 8.92 10.40
C SER A 262 -26.80 8.59 9.79
N THR A 263 -26.04 9.62 9.40
CA THR A 263 -24.68 9.43 8.90
C THR A 263 -23.79 10.53 9.43
N LYS A 264 -22.53 10.18 9.67
CA LYS A 264 -21.45 11.13 9.96
C LYS A 264 -20.49 11.30 8.78
N GLU A 265 -20.82 10.74 7.63
CA GLU A 265 -20.00 10.87 6.44
C GLU A 265 -19.85 12.32 6.00
N THR A 266 -18.83 12.60 5.19
CA THR A 266 -18.56 13.97 4.74
C THR A 266 -19.68 14.47 3.81
N ALA A 267 -20.24 15.63 4.15
CA ALA A 267 -21.25 16.33 3.37
C ALA A 267 -20.84 16.52 1.91
N GLY A 268 -21.77 16.26 0.98
CA GLY A 268 -21.54 16.35 -0.45
C GLY A 268 -20.71 15.19 -1.05
N ILE A 269 -20.25 14.23 -0.24
CA ILE A 269 -19.50 13.05 -0.72
C ILE A 269 -20.19 11.77 -0.24
N GLY A 270 -19.80 11.26 0.93
CA GLY A 270 -20.35 10.01 1.48
C GLY A 270 -21.79 10.19 1.96
N GLU A 271 -22.10 11.33 2.59
CA GLU A 271 -23.47 11.65 3.02
C GLU A 271 -24.41 11.71 1.80
N ALA A 272 -23.95 12.34 0.70
CA ALA A 272 -24.73 12.46 -0.52
C ALA A 272 -25.00 11.10 -1.19
N LEU A 273 -24.08 10.13 -1.07
CA LEU A 273 -24.29 8.77 -1.55
C LEU A 273 -25.35 8.05 -0.72
N VAL A 274 -25.16 7.96 0.60
CA VAL A 274 -26.01 7.10 1.45
C VAL A 274 -27.40 7.70 1.69
N MET A 275 -27.55 9.03 1.62
CA MET A 275 -28.85 9.70 1.70
C MET A 275 -29.58 9.79 0.36
N ASN A 276 -28.98 9.33 -0.74
CA ASN A 276 -29.62 9.37 -2.06
C ASN A 276 -30.74 8.31 -2.15
N GLU A 277 -31.94 8.72 -2.57
CA GLU A 277 -33.10 7.83 -2.66
C GLU A 277 -32.92 6.71 -3.70
N GLU A 278 -32.28 6.99 -4.85
CA GLU A 278 -32.00 5.97 -5.88
C GLU A 278 -31.00 4.93 -5.36
N PHE A 279 -29.98 5.38 -4.60
CA PHE A 279 -29.03 4.50 -3.95
C PHE A 279 -29.72 3.59 -2.92
N GLN A 280 -30.60 4.13 -2.08
CA GLN A 280 -31.35 3.33 -1.10
C GLN A 280 -32.36 2.38 -1.75
N ALA A 281 -32.96 2.79 -2.87
CA ALA A 281 -33.96 1.98 -3.59
C ALA A 281 -33.37 0.70 -4.20
N GLN A 282 -32.06 0.65 -4.46
CA GLN A 282 -31.43 -0.52 -5.06
C GLN A 282 -31.47 -1.77 -4.17
N PHE A 283 -31.59 -1.60 -2.84
CA PHE A 283 -31.53 -2.68 -1.87
C PHE A 283 -32.78 -3.56 -1.87
N ALA A 284 -33.96 -2.98 -2.14
CA ALA A 284 -35.21 -3.72 -2.07
C ALA A 284 -35.25 -4.83 -3.14
N GLY A 285 -35.53 -6.06 -2.71
CA GLY A 285 -35.60 -7.23 -3.58
C GLY A 285 -34.26 -7.95 -3.81
N ILE A 286 -33.15 -7.44 -3.27
CA ILE A 286 -31.87 -8.15 -3.25
C ILE A 286 -31.90 -9.18 -2.11
N SER A 287 -31.36 -10.38 -2.33
CA SER A 287 -31.21 -11.38 -1.26
C SER A 287 -30.00 -11.11 -0.37
N VAL A 288 -30.02 -11.60 0.87
CA VAL A 288 -28.89 -11.49 1.80
C VAL A 288 -27.59 -12.10 1.23
N GLU A 289 -27.70 -13.17 0.44
CA GLU A 289 -26.54 -13.75 -0.27
C GLU A 289 -25.94 -12.79 -1.30
N GLN A 290 -26.78 -12.04 -2.02
CA GLN A 290 -26.30 -11.05 -2.99
C GLN A 290 -25.67 -9.83 -2.30
N LEU A 291 -26.21 -9.39 -1.16
CA LEU A 291 -25.58 -8.34 -0.35
C LEU A 291 -24.15 -8.74 0.03
N LYS A 292 -23.94 -10.02 0.32
CA LYS A 292 -22.66 -10.58 0.70
C LYS A 292 -21.68 -10.75 -0.47
N GLU A 293 -22.12 -11.36 -1.57
CA GLU A 293 -21.22 -11.71 -2.69
C GLU A 293 -20.88 -10.52 -3.59
N THR A 294 -21.88 -9.66 -3.86
CA THR A 294 -21.74 -8.58 -4.84
C THR A 294 -21.72 -7.20 -4.22
N GLY A 295 -22.19 -7.06 -2.97
CA GLY A 295 -22.42 -5.76 -2.36
C GLY A 295 -23.46 -4.94 -3.12
N VAL A 296 -23.44 -3.63 -2.88
CA VAL A 296 -24.19 -2.64 -3.65
C VAL A 296 -23.25 -1.71 -4.42
N ASP A 297 -23.74 -1.19 -5.53
CA ASP A 297 -23.00 -0.27 -6.39
C ASP A 297 -23.26 1.19 -6.00
N SER A 298 -22.30 2.07 -6.31
CA SER A 298 -22.54 3.51 -6.23
C SER A 298 -23.52 3.98 -7.30
N VAL A 299 -24.22 5.08 -7.02
CA VAL A 299 -25.02 5.78 -8.04
C VAL A 299 -24.15 6.75 -8.84
N ALA A 300 -24.51 6.95 -10.10
CA ALA A 300 -23.77 7.82 -11.02
C ALA A 300 -23.61 9.23 -10.44
N GLY A 301 -22.41 9.79 -10.52
CA GLY A 301 -22.10 11.13 -10.00
C GLY A 301 -21.65 11.18 -8.54
N THR A 302 -21.69 10.07 -7.81
CA THR A 302 -21.12 9.99 -6.45
C THR A 302 -19.71 9.41 -6.48
N SER A 303 -18.82 9.89 -5.60
CA SER A 303 -17.42 9.46 -5.52
C SER A 303 -17.04 9.24 -4.06
N ALA A 304 -17.58 8.19 -3.44
CA ALA A 304 -17.39 7.87 -2.04
C ALA A 304 -16.95 6.41 -1.82
N PRO A 305 -15.79 5.98 -2.34
CA PRO A 305 -15.37 4.58 -2.32
C PRO A 305 -15.24 4.02 -0.90
N PHE A 306 -14.65 4.77 0.03
CA PHE A 306 -14.50 4.33 1.43
C PHE A 306 -15.85 4.21 2.15
N THR A 307 -16.79 5.11 1.86
CA THR A 307 -18.15 5.03 2.40
C THR A 307 -18.86 3.77 1.89
N LEU A 308 -18.75 3.50 0.59
CA LEU A 308 -19.37 2.35 -0.04
C LEU A 308 -18.74 1.03 0.44
N GLU A 309 -17.41 0.99 0.54
CA GLU A 309 -16.66 -0.15 1.08
C GLU A 309 -17.08 -0.47 2.50
N GLY A 310 -17.08 0.53 3.40
CA GLY A 310 -17.52 0.35 4.78
C GLY A 310 -18.98 -0.07 4.93
N LEU A 311 -19.87 0.41 4.06
CA LEU A 311 -21.25 -0.05 4.03
C LEU A 311 -21.35 -1.50 3.53
N ASN A 312 -20.63 -1.86 2.47
CA ASN A 312 -20.61 -3.23 1.95
C ASN A 312 -20.01 -4.23 2.96
N GLU A 313 -18.97 -3.85 3.71
CA GLU A 313 -18.45 -4.65 4.81
C GLU A 313 -19.51 -4.91 5.88
N SER A 314 -20.21 -3.86 6.32
CA SER A 314 -21.32 -3.98 7.30
C SER A 314 -22.48 -4.84 6.77
N LEU A 315 -22.84 -4.71 5.49
CA LEU A 315 -23.90 -5.52 4.89
C LEU A 315 -23.50 -6.99 4.79
N SER A 316 -22.24 -7.28 4.47
CA SER A 316 -21.69 -8.63 4.45
C SER A 316 -21.72 -9.26 5.84
N GLU A 317 -21.28 -8.52 6.87
CA GLU A 317 -21.32 -9.00 8.26
C GLU A 317 -22.75 -9.25 8.74
N LEU A 318 -23.69 -8.35 8.42
CA LEU A 318 -25.10 -8.53 8.71
C LEU A 318 -25.68 -9.77 8.00
N ALA A 319 -25.33 -10.00 6.74
CA ALA A 319 -25.79 -11.16 5.99
C ALA A 319 -25.31 -12.47 6.63
N SER A 320 -24.03 -12.58 6.99
CA SER A 320 -23.50 -13.72 7.73
C SER A 320 -24.21 -13.92 9.07
N TYR A 321 -24.42 -12.83 9.83
CA TYR A 321 -25.15 -12.87 11.10
C TYR A 321 -26.59 -13.39 10.93
N PHE A 322 -27.32 -12.87 9.94
CA PHE A 322 -28.69 -13.27 9.67
C PHE A 322 -28.79 -14.76 9.28
N ASN A 323 -27.92 -15.22 8.39
CA ASN A 323 -27.88 -16.62 7.97
C ASN A 323 -27.62 -17.56 9.14
N LYS A 324 -26.63 -17.23 9.99
CA LYS A 324 -26.20 -18.05 11.11
C LYS A 324 -27.19 -18.04 12.27
N GLU A 325 -27.54 -16.86 12.76
CA GLU A 325 -28.25 -16.70 14.02
C GLU A 325 -29.78 -16.72 13.83
N VAL A 326 -30.30 -16.22 12.70
CA VAL A 326 -31.75 -16.18 12.45
C VAL A 326 -32.23 -17.38 11.65
N LEU A 327 -31.57 -17.69 10.53
CA LEU A 327 -31.97 -18.83 9.70
C LEU A 327 -31.40 -20.17 10.18
N GLY A 328 -30.36 -20.15 11.02
CA GLY A 328 -29.68 -21.37 11.48
C GLY A 328 -28.98 -22.13 10.35
N VAL A 329 -28.61 -21.43 9.27
CA VAL A 329 -27.83 -21.99 8.16
C VAL A 329 -26.42 -22.25 8.69
N GLN A 330 -25.95 -23.49 8.56
CA GLN A 330 -24.57 -23.82 8.93
C GLN A 330 -23.63 -23.51 7.77
N ASP A 331 -22.55 -22.83 8.09
CA ASP A 331 -21.42 -22.71 7.20
C ASP A 331 -20.78 -24.10 6.97
N THR A 332 -20.56 -24.42 5.70
CA THR A 332 -20.00 -25.71 5.25
C THR A 332 -18.84 -25.53 4.28
N VAL A 333 -18.47 -24.28 3.99
CA VAL A 333 -17.41 -23.96 3.06
C VAL A 333 -16.13 -23.83 3.88
N ALA A 334 -15.04 -24.42 3.38
CA ALA A 334 -13.74 -24.33 4.05
C ALA A 334 -12.99 -23.07 3.65
N PRO A 335 -12.18 -22.49 4.54
CA PRO A 335 -11.43 -21.27 4.25
C PRO A 335 -10.44 -21.46 3.11
N GLU A 336 -10.20 -20.41 2.33
CA GLU A 336 -9.14 -20.35 1.35
C GLU A 336 -7.79 -20.03 2.02
N LEU A 337 -6.74 -20.76 1.65
CA LEU A 337 -5.39 -20.61 2.20
C LEU A 337 -4.37 -20.43 1.07
N ALA A 338 -3.60 -19.35 1.10
CA ALA A 338 -2.64 -18.98 0.04
C ALA A 338 -1.22 -18.78 0.59
N ILE A 339 -0.20 -19.19 -0.19
CA ILE A 339 1.22 -19.01 0.14
C ILE A 339 1.70 -17.63 -0.30
N LEU A 340 2.46 -16.94 0.56
CA LEU A 340 3.17 -15.72 0.23
C LEU A 340 4.61 -16.02 -0.21
N PRO A 341 5.15 -15.32 -1.24
CA PRO A 341 6.50 -15.55 -1.73
C PRO A 341 7.52 -15.02 -0.71
N LYS A 342 8.10 -15.92 0.08
CA LYS A 342 9.12 -15.62 1.10
C LYS A 342 10.29 -16.59 1.02
N GLN A 343 11.41 -16.19 1.61
CA GLN A 343 12.60 -17.04 1.74
C GLN A 343 12.27 -18.30 2.54
N THR A 344 12.57 -19.46 1.98
CA THR A 344 12.43 -20.78 2.63
C THR A 344 13.76 -21.50 2.83
N GLU A 345 14.87 -20.88 2.44
CA GLU A 345 16.22 -21.43 2.56
C GLU A 345 17.02 -20.67 3.63
N PHE A 346 17.60 -21.38 4.59
CA PHE A 346 18.33 -20.82 5.73
C PHE A 346 19.61 -21.59 5.99
N GLU A 347 20.57 -20.97 6.68
CA GLU A 347 21.78 -21.66 7.12
C GLU A 347 21.60 -22.25 8.53
N VAL A 348 22.33 -23.33 8.83
CA VAL A 348 22.39 -23.94 10.17
C VAL A 348 22.72 -22.88 11.23
N GLY A 349 21.88 -22.79 12.26
CA GLY A 349 22.00 -21.82 13.36
C GLY A 349 21.34 -20.46 13.08
N SER A 350 20.69 -20.29 11.93
CA SER A 350 19.89 -19.09 11.64
C SER A 350 18.75 -18.90 12.64
N THR A 351 18.34 -17.66 12.85
CA THR A 351 17.13 -17.38 13.65
C THR A 351 15.90 -17.87 12.89
N ALA A 352 15.00 -18.57 13.57
CA ALA A 352 13.75 -19.04 12.98
C ALA A 352 12.94 -17.85 12.42
N PRO A 353 12.37 -17.98 11.21
CA PRO A 353 11.55 -16.92 10.63
C PRO A 353 10.19 -16.81 11.35
N VAL A 354 9.44 -15.74 11.06
CA VAL A 354 8.08 -15.57 11.56
C VAL A 354 7.13 -16.45 10.74
N TRP A 355 6.82 -17.64 11.24
CA TRP A 355 6.06 -18.68 10.54
C TRP A 355 4.67 -18.24 10.08
N ASP A 356 3.94 -17.47 10.91
CA ASP A 356 2.62 -16.91 10.57
C ASP A 356 2.63 -16.01 9.34
N SER A 357 3.81 -15.51 8.94
CA SER A 357 3.93 -14.54 7.87
C SER A 357 4.06 -15.18 6.47
N TYR A 358 4.03 -16.51 6.36
CA TYR A 358 4.21 -17.24 5.10
C TYR A 358 2.91 -17.54 4.36
N VAL A 359 1.76 -17.39 5.01
CA VAL A 359 0.46 -17.69 4.43
C VAL A 359 -0.54 -16.58 4.75
N THR A 360 -1.60 -16.50 3.94
CA THR A 360 -2.80 -15.72 4.22
C THR A 360 -4.00 -16.63 4.11
N ALA A 361 -5.01 -16.43 4.94
CA ALA A 361 -6.27 -17.16 4.85
C ALA A 361 -7.45 -16.19 4.84
N THR A 362 -8.50 -16.57 4.13
CA THR A 362 -9.79 -15.87 4.06
C THR A 362 -10.90 -16.90 4.08
N ASP A 363 -12.06 -16.53 4.59
CA ASP A 363 -13.24 -17.39 4.61
C ASP A 363 -14.46 -16.63 4.06
N ASN A 364 -15.49 -17.34 3.63
CA ASN A 364 -16.69 -16.72 3.09
C ASN A 364 -17.64 -16.20 4.17
N GLU A 365 -17.82 -16.84 5.33
CA GLU A 365 -18.80 -16.42 6.34
C GLU A 365 -18.17 -15.65 7.50
N ASP A 366 -17.09 -16.19 8.06
CA ASP A 366 -16.61 -15.85 9.40
C ASP A 366 -15.10 -15.53 9.42
N GLY A 367 -14.57 -15.14 10.60
CA GLY A 367 -13.12 -15.02 10.78
C GLY A 367 -12.40 -16.38 10.72
N VAL A 368 -11.16 -16.37 10.25
CA VAL A 368 -10.30 -17.56 10.11
C VAL A 368 -9.12 -17.56 11.07
N VAL A 369 -8.82 -18.71 11.66
CA VAL A 369 -7.63 -18.93 12.50
C VAL A 369 -6.64 -19.79 11.74
N VAL A 370 -5.41 -19.29 11.58
CA VAL A 370 -4.30 -20.03 10.99
C VAL A 370 -3.41 -20.61 12.09
N THR A 371 -3.04 -21.88 11.95
CA THR A 371 -2.10 -22.58 12.82
C THR A 371 -1.05 -23.32 11.99
N HIS A 372 0.10 -23.64 12.59
CA HIS A 372 1.15 -24.44 11.95
C HIS A 372 1.90 -25.33 12.94
N ASP A 373 2.65 -26.31 12.42
CA ASP A 373 3.47 -27.24 13.21
C ASP A 373 4.98 -26.94 13.16
N ALA A 374 5.38 -25.78 12.62
CA ALA A 374 6.78 -25.41 12.38
C ALA A 374 7.72 -25.62 13.57
N GLU A 375 7.34 -25.22 14.79
CA GLU A 375 8.15 -25.39 16.00
C GLU A 375 8.38 -26.84 16.40
N ALA A 376 7.49 -27.74 15.97
CA ALA A 376 7.61 -29.16 16.24
C ALA A 376 8.43 -29.90 15.19
N VAL A 377 8.47 -29.38 13.96
CA VAL A 377 9.03 -30.11 12.80
C VAL A 377 10.35 -29.53 12.28
N VAL A 378 10.59 -28.22 12.40
CA VAL A 378 11.81 -27.57 11.88
C VAL A 378 12.88 -27.48 12.96
N ASP A 379 14.06 -28.05 12.71
CA ASP A 379 15.25 -27.82 13.52
C ASP A 379 16.26 -26.95 12.77
N MET A 380 16.37 -25.68 13.18
CA MET A 380 17.28 -24.70 12.59
C MET A 380 18.76 -25.06 12.78
N ASN A 381 19.10 -26.03 13.63
CA ASN A 381 20.50 -26.42 13.89
C ASN A 381 20.93 -27.68 13.14
N VAL A 382 20.02 -28.29 12.37
CA VAL A 382 20.29 -29.53 11.65
C VAL A 382 20.00 -29.30 10.17
N ALA A 383 21.01 -29.52 9.32
CA ALA A 383 20.82 -29.41 7.88
C ALA A 383 19.80 -30.46 7.39
N GLY A 384 18.88 -30.04 6.53
CA GLY A 384 17.80 -30.88 6.04
C GLY A 384 16.67 -30.10 5.40
N THR A 385 15.75 -30.83 4.77
CA THR A 385 14.49 -30.29 4.25
C THR A 385 13.37 -30.64 5.21
N TYR A 386 12.66 -29.63 5.69
CA TYR A 386 11.56 -29.75 6.64
C TYR A 386 10.25 -29.30 5.99
N THR A 387 9.19 -30.08 6.15
CA THR A 387 7.86 -29.76 5.62
C THR A 387 6.99 -29.25 6.76
N VAL A 388 6.60 -27.98 6.70
CA VAL A 388 5.70 -27.34 7.66
C VAL A 388 4.28 -27.40 7.12
N MET A 389 3.32 -27.85 7.93
CA MET A 389 1.90 -27.86 7.63
C MET A 389 1.21 -26.66 8.25
N TYR A 390 0.49 -25.91 7.42
CA TYR A 390 -0.41 -24.83 7.81
C TYR A 390 -1.86 -25.31 7.74
N THR A 391 -2.66 -24.93 8.73
CA THR A 391 -4.09 -25.24 8.80
C THR A 391 -4.86 -23.95 9.05
N ALA A 392 -5.73 -23.57 8.11
CA ALA A 392 -6.74 -22.53 8.30
C ALA A 392 -8.04 -23.19 8.76
N THR A 393 -8.62 -22.73 9.87
CA THR A 393 -9.89 -23.22 10.41
C THR A 393 -10.82 -22.03 10.62
N ASP A 394 -12.03 -22.09 10.07
CA ASP A 394 -13.06 -21.09 10.31
C ASP A 394 -13.75 -21.28 11.68
N THR A 395 -14.72 -20.43 11.98
CA THR A 395 -15.47 -20.49 13.25
C THR A 395 -16.48 -21.65 13.29
N ALA A 396 -16.95 -22.13 12.14
CA ALA A 396 -17.83 -23.29 12.02
C ALA A 396 -17.08 -24.64 12.14
N GLY A 397 -15.75 -24.61 12.08
CA GLY A 397 -14.86 -25.75 12.16
C GLY A 397 -14.50 -26.38 10.81
N ASN A 398 -14.84 -25.77 9.67
CA ASN A 398 -14.30 -26.23 8.39
C ASN A 398 -12.83 -25.78 8.27
N TYR A 399 -12.03 -26.55 7.54
CA TYR A 399 -10.59 -26.33 7.50
C TYR A 399 -9.95 -26.69 6.17
N THR A 400 -8.88 -25.96 5.84
CA THR A 400 -8.01 -26.20 4.68
C THR A 400 -6.57 -26.32 5.17
N THR A 401 -5.81 -27.26 4.59
CA THR A 401 -4.39 -27.44 4.89
C THR A 401 -3.50 -27.23 3.68
N LEU A 402 -2.28 -26.76 3.93
CA LEU A 402 -1.24 -26.56 2.93
C LEU A 402 0.13 -26.83 3.55
N THR A 403 1.12 -27.21 2.74
CA THR A 403 2.50 -27.45 3.21
C THR A 403 3.52 -26.56 2.52
N ILE A 404 4.52 -26.09 3.26
CA ILE A 404 5.68 -25.34 2.75
C ILE A 404 6.95 -26.10 3.12
N GLU A 405 7.88 -26.24 2.17
CA GLU A 405 9.20 -26.83 2.41
C GLU A 405 10.22 -25.76 2.78
N PHE A 406 10.96 -26.01 3.86
CA PHE A 406 12.05 -25.20 4.36
C PHE A 406 13.36 -25.98 4.27
N VAL A 407 14.40 -25.37 3.70
CA VAL A 407 15.71 -25.99 3.53
C VAL A 407 16.69 -25.33 4.48
N ILE A 408 17.29 -26.11 5.36
CA ILE A 408 18.41 -25.68 6.20
C ILE A 408 19.70 -26.27 5.61
N SER A 409 20.61 -25.41 5.15
CA SER A 409 21.90 -25.81 4.57
C SER A 409 23.05 -25.49 5.52
N GLU A 410 24.12 -26.27 5.46
CA GLU A 410 25.39 -25.88 6.09
C GLU A 410 25.91 -24.64 5.33
N GLY A 411 26.11 -23.51 6.03
CA GLY A 411 26.40 -22.21 5.40
C GLY A 411 27.68 -22.18 4.57
N ALA A 412 27.77 -21.23 3.65
CA ALA A 412 28.95 -21.08 2.78
C ALA A 412 30.16 -20.54 3.58
N VAL A 413 31.32 -21.18 3.44
CA VAL A 413 32.57 -20.79 4.12
C VAL A 413 33.14 -19.50 3.50
N GLU A 414 33.26 -18.43 4.30
CA GLU A 414 33.86 -17.14 3.89
C GLU A 414 35.40 -17.18 4.07
N ILE A 415 36.17 -16.97 2.99
CA ILE A 415 37.65 -17.02 3.00
C ILE A 415 38.23 -15.60 3.04
N VAL A 416 39.10 -15.30 4.02
CA VAL A 416 39.83 -14.01 4.14
C VAL A 416 41.29 -14.17 3.70
N LEU A 417 41.75 -13.33 2.76
CA LEU A 417 43.11 -13.34 2.19
C LEU A 417 44.06 -12.33 2.90
N VAL A 418 45.34 -12.69 3.05
CA VAL A 418 46.43 -11.85 3.61
C VAL A 418 47.51 -11.61 2.53
N PRO A 419 48.04 -10.37 2.36
CA PRO A 419 49.00 -10.03 1.29
C PRO A 419 50.47 -10.38 1.61
N VAL A 420 51.32 -10.55 0.57
CA VAL A 420 52.74 -10.99 0.65
C VAL A 420 53.77 -9.86 0.64
N SER A 421 55.02 -10.20 0.96
CA SER A 421 56.13 -9.28 1.24
C SER A 421 57.01 -8.91 0.03
N ASP A 422 57.61 -7.72 0.11
CA ASP A 422 58.38 -7.02 -0.92
C ASP A 422 59.63 -7.76 -1.48
N GLU A 423 60.18 -8.76 -0.76
CA GLU A 423 61.34 -9.53 -1.25
C GLU A 423 60.96 -10.55 -2.33
N VAL A 424 59.70 -10.99 -2.35
CA VAL A 424 59.16 -11.97 -3.33
C VAL A 424 58.74 -11.28 -4.64
N GLU A 425 58.19 -10.05 -4.57
CA GLU A 425 57.90 -9.23 -5.76
C GLU A 425 59.15 -8.97 -6.63
N ALA A 426 60.32 -8.81 -6.00
CA ALA A 426 61.58 -8.51 -6.68
C ALA A 426 62.13 -9.67 -7.54
N ILE A 427 61.77 -10.92 -7.22
CA ILE A 427 62.18 -12.11 -7.98
C ILE A 427 61.24 -12.33 -9.17
N LEU A 428 59.93 -12.13 -8.98
CA LEU A 428 58.89 -12.28 -10.01
C LEU A 428 59.06 -11.31 -11.19
N ALA A 429 59.50 -10.07 -10.93
CA ALA A 429 59.78 -9.06 -11.94
C ALA A 429 60.94 -9.43 -12.91
N THR A 430 61.76 -10.44 -12.57
CA THR A 430 62.86 -10.90 -13.45
C THR A 430 62.45 -12.00 -14.42
N MET A 431 61.27 -12.63 -14.21
CA MET A 431 60.81 -13.77 -14.99
C MET A 431 59.92 -13.37 -16.18
N ASP A 432 59.17 -12.27 -16.07
CA ASP A 432 58.54 -11.59 -17.20
C ASP A 432 58.48 -10.06 -16.92
N PRO A 433 59.28 -9.25 -17.65
CA PRO A 433 59.44 -7.83 -17.34
C PRO A 433 58.24 -6.96 -17.74
N GLU A 434 57.20 -7.50 -18.37
CA GLU A 434 56.00 -6.72 -18.78
C GLU A 434 54.74 -7.01 -17.96
N ALA A 435 54.70 -8.01 -17.07
CA ALA A 435 53.54 -8.18 -16.20
C ALA A 435 53.58 -7.17 -15.04
N SER A 436 52.42 -6.54 -14.79
CA SER A 436 52.30 -5.38 -13.91
C SER A 436 51.68 -5.67 -12.54
N GLU A 437 51.29 -6.92 -12.27
CA GLU A 437 50.92 -7.38 -10.92
C GLU A 437 51.29 -8.87 -10.78
N TYR A 438 52.20 -9.16 -9.85
CA TYR A 438 52.59 -10.51 -9.50
C TYR A 438 52.18 -10.80 -8.06
N SER A 439 51.52 -11.93 -7.86
CA SER A 439 50.93 -12.30 -6.59
C SER A 439 51.90 -12.97 -5.62
N ASP A 440 51.63 -12.71 -4.35
CA ASP A 440 51.67 -13.61 -3.21
C ASP A 440 52.03 -15.10 -3.43
N GLU A 441 53.25 -15.51 -3.05
CA GLU A 441 53.69 -16.91 -3.00
C GLU A 441 53.35 -17.54 -1.62
N LEU A 442 52.73 -18.73 -1.63
CA LEU A 442 52.49 -19.55 -0.44
C LEU A 442 53.17 -20.92 -0.62
N ILE A 443 54.18 -21.19 0.21
CA ILE A 443 54.76 -22.51 0.56
C ILE A 443 55.74 -23.14 -0.46
N SER A 444 56.87 -23.66 0.04
CA SER A 444 57.79 -24.55 -0.69
C SER A 444 57.90 -25.92 0.00
N ASP A 445 57.88 -26.99 -0.81
CA ASP A 445 58.11 -28.40 -0.44
C ASP A 445 59.04 -29.01 -1.52
N GLU A 446 59.59 -30.21 -1.34
CA GLU A 446 60.47 -30.88 -2.31
C GLU A 446 59.83 -31.01 -3.70
N ILE A 447 58.50 -31.11 -3.78
CA ILE A 447 57.74 -31.30 -5.02
C ILE A 447 57.23 -29.96 -5.62
N ILE A 448 56.65 -29.06 -4.82
CA ILE A 448 56.10 -27.78 -5.32
C ILE A 448 57.15 -26.68 -5.14
N LYS A 449 57.60 -26.12 -6.26
CA LYS A 449 58.65 -25.10 -6.28
C LYS A 449 58.12 -23.67 -6.21
N GLY A 450 56.84 -23.46 -6.52
CA GLY A 450 56.19 -22.17 -6.35
C GLY A 450 54.70 -22.21 -6.68
N ILE A 451 53.95 -21.27 -6.10
CA ILE A 451 52.53 -21.03 -6.39
C ILE A 451 52.38 -19.57 -6.80
N TYR A 452 51.65 -19.33 -7.89
CA TYR A 452 51.40 -18.00 -8.45
C TYR A 452 49.90 -17.83 -8.70
N THR A 453 49.42 -16.61 -8.80
CA THR A 453 48.01 -16.30 -9.11
C THR A 453 47.92 -15.11 -10.06
N SER A 454 46.91 -15.11 -10.92
CA SER A 454 46.51 -13.95 -11.72
C SER A 454 45.25 -13.33 -11.15
N ARG A 455 45.12 -12.01 -11.30
CA ARG A 455 43.98 -11.25 -10.78
C ARG A 455 43.33 -10.41 -11.86
N ASP A 456 42.03 -10.14 -11.70
CA ASP A 456 41.33 -9.13 -12.50
C ASP A 456 41.59 -7.70 -11.96
N ALA A 457 41.03 -6.69 -12.62
CA ALA A 457 41.20 -5.28 -12.24
C ALA A 457 40.64 -4.95 -10.84
N ASP A 458 39.75 -5.78 -10.30
CA ASP A 458 39.15 -5.66 -8.98
C ASP A 458 39.88 -6.53 -7.93
N LYS A 459 41.02 -7.12 -8.32
CA LYS A 459 41.92 -7.95 -7.50
C LYS A 459 41.39 -9.32 -7.11
N ASN A 460 40.31 -9.80 -7.73
CA ASN A 460 39.85 -11.17 -7.53
C ASN A 460 40.76 -12.16 -8.24
N ILE A 461 41.00 -13.32 -7.63
CA ILE A 461 41.83 -14.37 -8.24
C ILE A 461 41.06 -14.96 -9.42
N THR A 462 41.65 -14.87 -10.60
CA THR A 462 41.11 -15.44 -11.84
C THR A 462 41.79 -16.76 -12.22
N SER A 463 43.04 -16.97 -11.78
CA SER A 463 43.75 -18.25 -11.98
C SER A 463 44.85 -18.44 -10.93
N VAL A 464 45.17 -19.71 -10.65
CA VAL A 464 46.27 -20.16 -9.79
C VAL A 464 47.20 -21.05 -10.60
N PHE A 465 48.50 -20.87 -10.45
CA PHE A 465 49.56 -21.57 -11.17
C PHE A 465 50.44 -22.28 -10.16
N TYR A 466 50.79 -23.52 -10.44
CA TYR A 466 51.72 -24.30 -9.64
C TYR A 466 52.92 -24.68 -10.50
N ASP A 467 54.12 -24.36 -10.01
CA ASP A 467 55.39 -24.87 -10.57
C ASP A 467 55.79 -26.12 -9.78
N VAL A 468 55.83 -27.25 -10.48
CA VAL A 468 56.00 -28.55 -9.84
C VAL A 468 57.19 -29.28 -10.45
N GLU A 469 58.10 -29.69 -9.58
CA GLU A 469 59.23 -30.55 -9.94
C GLU A 469 58.85 -32.00 -9.65
N THR A 470 58.89 -32.85 -10.68
CA THR A 470 58.64 -34.28 -10.53
C THR A 470 59.93 -35.05 -10.75
N GLU A 471 60.31 -35.94 -9.85
CA GLU A 471 61.45 -36.85 -10.06
C GLU A 471 61.13 -37.87 -11.17
N ASN A 472 61.47 -37.53 -12.40
CA ASN A 472 61.50 -38.49 -13.49
C ASN A 472 62.90 -39.05 -13.64
N GLY A 473 63.24 -40.03 -12.78
CA GLY A 473 64.34 -40.99 -12.98
C GLY A 473 65.45 -40.53 -13.92
N GLY A 474 66.11 -39.43 -13.58
CA GLY A 474 67.33 -38.92 -14.23
C GLY A 474 67.21 -37.96 -15.42
N TYR A 475 66.12 -37.84 -16.18
CA TYR A 475 66.19 -37.10 -17.48
C TYR A 475 64.85 -36.54 -18.03
N ALA A 476 64.21 -35.56 -17.37
CA ALA A 476 63.20 -34.64 -17.96
C ALA A 476 62.88 -33.46 -17.00
N SER A 477 62.64 -32.25 -17.53
CA SER A 477 62.49 -30.95 -16.82
C SER A 477 61.08 -30.66 -16.26
N ASN A 478 60.99 -29.68 -15.35
CA ASN A 478 59.80 -29.20 -14.60
C ASN A 478 58.49 -29.16 -15.41
N ASN A 479 57.39 -29.49 -14.73
CA ASN A 479 56.04 -29.41 -15.28
C ASN A 479 55.31 -28.21 -14.67
N LYS A 480 54.42 -27.58 -15.45
CA LYS A 480 53.59 -26.48 -14.96
C LYS A 480 52.11 -26.84 -15.05
N ILE A 481 51.39 -26.60 -13.96
CA ILE A 481 49.96 -26.85 -13.86
C ILE A 481 49.27 -25.51 -13.64
N MET A 482 48.21 -25.24 -14.42
CA MET A 482 47.40 -24.03 -14.31
C MET A 482 45.96 -24.41 -13.99
N VAL A 483 45.38 -23.78 -12.97
CA VAL A 483 44.00 -23.99 -12.50
C VAL A 483 43.27 -22.65 -12.57
N GLN A 484 42.15 -22.62 -13.28
CA GLN A 484 41.30 -21.44 -13.41
C GLN A 484 40.10 -21.55 -12.47
N PHE A 485 39.83 -20.47 -11.75
CA PHE A 485 38.80 -20.40 -10.73
C PHE A 485 37.80 -19.29 -11.05
N ASP A 486 36.51 -19.59 -10.91
CA ASP A 486 35.45 -18.61 -10.99
C ASP A 486 34.95 -18.25 -9.57
N PRO A 487 35.24 -17.04 -9.08
CA PRO A 487 34.87 -16.62 -7.74
C PRO A 487 33.37 -16.37 -7.58
N SER A 488 32.62 -16.13 -8.65
CA SER A 488 31.18 -15.85 -8.57
C SER A 488 30.35 -17.10 -8.21
N ILE A 489 30.91 -18.28 -8.49
CA ILE A 489 30.28 -19.59 -8.22
C ILE A 489 31.18 -20.50 -7.40
N ASN A 490 32.27 -19.95 -6.84
CA ASN A 490 33.25 -20.63 -6.01
C ASN A 490 33.71 -21.99 -6.58
N SER A 491 34.02 -22.04 -7.89
CA SER A 491 34.27 -23.30 -8.60
C SER A 491 35.50 -23.23 -9.51
N ILE A 492 36.20 -24.36 -9.65
CA ILE A 492 37.22 -24.56 -10.68
C ILE A 492 36.51 -24.71 -12.01
N THR A 493 36.93 -23.94 -13.01
CA THR A 493 36.33 -23.92 -14.34
C THR A 493 37.22 -24.52 -15.42
N LYS A 494 38.53 -24.60 -15.19
CA LYS A 494 39.50 -25.14 -16.15
C LYS A 494 40.81 -25.58 -15.50
N VAL A 495 41.41 -26.66 -16.01
CA VAL A 495 42.77 -27.10 -15.64
C VAL A 495 43.59 -27.37 -16.90
N ASN A 496 44.82 -26.85 -16.97
CA ASN A 496 45.76 -27.09 -18.06
C ASN A 496 47.09 -27.62 -17.52
N VAL A 497 47.63 -28.64 -18.18
CA VAL A 497 48.93 -29.22 -17.82
C VAL A 497 49.91 -29.10 -18.99
N TYR A 498 51.05 -28.46 -18.71
CA TYR A 498 52.13 -28.26 -19.67
C TYR A 498 53.33 -29.14 -19.30
N VAL A 499 53.74 -29.98 -20.26
CA VAL A 499 54.85 -30.91 -20.07
C VAL A 499 56.03 -30.48 -20.94
N SER A 500 57.24 -30.50 -20.35
CA SER A 500 58.48 -30.26 -21.08
C SER A 500 59.03 -31.56 -21.67
N LYS A 501 59.55 -31.54 -22.90
CA LYS A 501 59.97 -32.76 -23.60
C LYS A 501 61.39 -33.19 -23.17
N ALA A 502 61.56 -34.44 -22.77
CA ALA A 502 62.89 -35.04 -22.62
C ALA A 502 63.51 -35.37 -23.99
N THR A 503 64.65 -34.77 -24.33
CA THR A 503 65.45 -35.19 -25.50
C THR A 503 66.50 -36.23 -25.08
N TYR A 504 66.41 -37.44 -25.63
CA TYR A 504 67.44 -38.47 -25.48
C TYR A 504 68.74 -38.04 -26.20
N LYS A 505 69.86 -37.97 -25.48
CA LYS A 505 71.21 -38.07 -26.10
C LYS A 505 71.71 -39.49 -25.94
N THR A 506 71.63 -40.30 -26.99
CA THR A 506 72.35 -41.58 -27.06
C THR A 506 73.73 -41.34 -27.64
N ASP A 507 74.78 -41.38 -26.81
CA ASP A 507 76.15 -41.54 -27.27
C ASP A 507 76.36 -43.01 -27.69
N SER A 508 76.23 -43.30 -29.00
CA SER A 508 77.16 -44.14 -29.79
C SER A 508 76.58 -44.54 -31.15
N TYR A 509 77.36 -44.28 -32.21
CA TYR A 509 77.20 -44.63 -33.64
C TYR A 509 76.32 -43.73 -34.55
N ALA A 510 76.99 -42.78 -35.24
CA ALA A 510 76.56 -42.10 -36.48
C ALA A 510 76.88 -43.01 -37.70
N PRO A 511 76.35 -42.84 -38.95
CA PRO A 511 76.27 -41.57 -39.70
C PRO A 511 75.10 -41.38 -40.73
N ASN A 512 74.89 -40.13 -41.15
CA ASN A 512 74.01 -39.65 -42.25
C ASN A 512 72.49 -39.56 -42.02
N SER A 513 72.06 -38.43 -41.45
CA SER A 513 71.17 -37.48 -42.14
C SER A 513 71.02 -36.23 -41.29
N GLY A 514 71.51 -35.10 -41.79
CA GLY A 514 71.37 -33.82 -41.11
C GLY A 514 69.90 -33.40 -40.99
N LYS A 515 69.55 -32.91 -39.80
CA LYS A 515 68.86 -31.64 -39.52
C LYS A 515 68.44 -31.70 -38.06
N GLY A 516 69.06 -30.87 -37.22
CA GLY A 516 68.41 -30.43 -36.01
C GLY A 516 67.27 -29.49 -36.39
N GLU A 517 66.15 -29.62 -35.69
CA GLU A 517 65.35 -28.50 -35.25
C GLU A 517 65.01 -28.77 -33.79
N ASP A 518 65.42 -27.86 -32.91
CA ASP A 518 64.91 -27.76 -31.55
C ASP A 518 63.39 -27.61 -31.63
N LEU A 519 62.67 -28.51 -30.97
CA LEU A 519 61.25 -28.30 -30.69
C LEU A 519 61.14 -27.78 -29.26
N ASP A 520 61.52 -26.51 -29.07
CA ASP A 520 61.18 -25.71 -27.90
C ASP A 520 59.72 -25.28 -28.00
N SER A 521 58.79 -26.23 -27.83
CA SER A 521 57.38 -25.89 -27.67
C SER A 521 56.77 -26.78 -26.61
N PRO A 522 56.23 -26.22 -25.51
CA PRO A 522 55.53 -27.00 -24.50
C PRO A 522 54.34 -27.69 -25.16
N LEU A 523 54.24 -29.01 -25.02
CA LEU A 523 53.05 -29.74 -25.44
C LEU A 523 52.01 -29.61 -24.32
N ILE A 524 50.81 -29.16 -24.67
CA ILE A 524 49.64 -29.31 -23.80
C ILE A 524 49.35 -30.81 -23.75
N ALA A 525 49.50 -31.42 -22.58
CA ALA A 525 49.32 -32.87 -22.42
C ALA A 525 47.89 -33.25 -22.02
N ALA A 526 47.22 -32.39 -21.23
CA ALA A 526 45.84 -32.58 -20.83
C ALA A 526 45.16 -31.24 -20.53
N VAL A 527 43.88 -31.13 -20.90
CA VAL A 527 43.02 -29.98 -20.60
C VAL A 527 41.71 -30.52 -20.09
N TRP A 528 41.26 -30.00 -18.96
CA TRP A 528 39.89 -30.21 -18.46
C TRP A 528 39.16 -28.88 -18.44
N GLU A 529 37.93 -28.86 -18.96
CA GLU A 529 37.03 -27.70 -18.95
C GLU A 529 35.66 -28.15 -18.42
N GLY A 530 35.19 -27.54 -17.34
CA GLY A 530 33.96 -27.92 -16.63
C GLY A 530 33.84 -27.15 -15.32
N VAL A 531 32.66 -27.12 -14.68
CA VAL A 531 32.45 -26.44 -13.40
C VAL A 531 32.43 -27.46 -12.28
N ALA A 532 33.40 -27.40 -11.37
CA ALA A 532 33.44 -28.27 -10.19
C ALA A 532 33.88 -27.50 -8.94
N GLN A 533 33.31 -27.85 -7.79
CA GLN A 533 33.74 -27.32 -6.50
C GLN A 533 35.17 -27.78 -6.18
N VAL A 534 35.92 -26.99 -5.40
CA VAL A 534 37.29 -27.33 -5.00
C VAL A 534 37.28 -28.68 -4.25
N GLY A 535 38.01 -29.67 -4.78
CA GLY A 535 38.07 -31.04 -4.23
C GLY A 535 37.06 -32.04 -4.82
N GLN A 536 36.27 -31.67 -5.84
CA GLN A 536 35.34 -32.58 -6.53
C GLN A 536 35.68 -32.89 -7.99
N VAL A 537 36.83 -32.42 -8.49
CA VAL A 537 37.37 -32.87 -9.78
C VAL A 537 37.94 -34.26 -9.58
N THR A 538 37.41 -35.28 -10.26
CA THR A 538 37.88 -36.66 -10.11
C THR A 538 38.88 -37.06 -11.21
N GLU A 539 39.67 -38.10 -10.95
CA GLU A 539 40.60 -38.70 -11.93
C GLU A 539 39.93 -39.02 -13.28
N ALA A 540 38.66 -39.43 -13.25
CA ALA A 540 37.87 -39.76 -14.44
C ALA A 540 37.48 -38.54 -15.29
N ASP A 541 37.40 -37.34 -14.68
CA ASP A 541 36.97 -36.13 -15.35
C ASP A 541 38.09 -35.55 -16.23
N VAL A 542 39.33 -35.52 -15.70
CA VAL A 542 40.51 -34.97 -16.38
C VAL A 542 40.98 -35.86 -17.54
N ASP A 543 40.78 -37.17 -17.45
CA ASP A 543 41.26 -38.14 -18.45
C ASP A 543 40.38 -38.18 -19.72
N SER A 544 39.13 -37.69 -19.64
CA SER A 544 38.14 -37.84 -20.72
C SER A 544 38.30 -36.86 -21.91
N VAL A 545 39.14 -35.82 -21.78
CA VAL A 545 39.20 -34.69 -22.73
C VAL A 545 40.47 -34.66 -23.59
N SER A 546 41.56 -35.33 -23.20
CA SER A 546 42.86 -35.17 -23.91
C SER A 546 42.97 -35.95 -25.23
N GLY A 547 42.17 -37.01 -25.44
CA GLY A 547 42.24 -37.84 -26.64
C GLY A 547 43.63 -38.43 -26.96
N THR A 548 44.57 -38.40 -26.01
CA THR A 548 45.93 -38.91 -26.18
C THR A 548 46.15 -40.11 -25.28
N THR A 549 46.67 -41.20 -25.85
CA THR A 549 47.17 -42.37 -25.12
C THR A 549 48.46 -41.99 -24.39
N ALA A 550 48.37 -41.18 -23.34
CA ALA A 550 49.49 -40.84 -22.45
C ALA A 550 49.52 -41.71 -21.18
N VAL A 551 48.78 -42.82 -21.18
CA VAL A 551 48.67 -43.74 -20.04
C VAL A 551 49.95 -44.56 -19.80
N GLU A 552 50.87 -44.66 -20.76
CA GLU A 552 52.04 -45.55 -20.60
C GLU A 552 53.32 -44.90 -20.05
N THR A 553 53.32 -43.64 -19.60
CA THR A 553 54.56 -43.11 -18.99
C THR A 553 54.52 -42.26 -17.73
N PHE A 554 53.38 -41.74 -17.24
CA PHE A 554 53.45 -40.90 -16.02
C PHE A 554 52.30 -41.09 -15.03
N PRO A 555 52.34 -42.17 -14.22
CA PRO A 555 51.49 -42.32 -13.04
C PRO A 555 51.67 -41.20 -12.00
N SER A 556 52.80 -40.50 -12.00
CA SER A 556 53.18 -39.50 -10.99
C SER A 556 52.55 -38.12 -11.18
N LEU A 557 51.96 -37.80 -12.34
CA LEU A 557 51.44 -36.45 -12.61
C LEU A 557 50.03 -36.25 -12.02
N ILE A 558 49.22 -37.31 -12.00
CA ILE A 558 47.86 -37.30 -11.44
C ILE A 558 47.92 -37.30 -9.91
N GLU A 559 48.80 -38.12 -9.30
CA GLU A 559 49.07 -38.05 -7.86
C GLU A 559 49.53 -36.66 -7.43
N VAL A 560 50.26 -35.94 -8.28
CA VAL A 560 50.70 -34.58 -8.01
C VAL A 560 49.56 -33.56 -8.13
N ILE A 561 48.66 -33.70 -9.10
CA ILE A 561 47.46 -32.84 -9.23
C ILE A 561 46.56 -33.03 -8.00
N ASP A 562 46.29 -34.27 -7.61
CA ASP A 562 45.50 -34.59 -6.43
C ASP A 562 46.22 -34.17 -5.14
N TYR A 563 47.54 -34.30 -5.06
CA TYR A 563 48.34 -33.82 -3.92
C TYR A 563 48.27 -32.30 -3.79
N VAL A 564 48.42 -31.55 -4.89
CA VAL A 564 48.35 -30.08 -4.90
C VAL A 564 46.96 -29.58 -4.51
N ILE A 565 45.90 -30.20 -5.05
CA ILE A 565 44.51 -29.85 -4.73
C ILE A 565 44.18 -30.19 -3.27
N ASN A 566 44.68 -31.32 -2.75
CA ASN A 566 44.47 -31.70 -1.34
C ASN A 566 45.37 -30.93 -0.37
N TYR A 567 46.56 -30.47 -0.76
CA TYR A 567 47.47 -29.69 0.10
C TYR A 567 46.91 -28.31 0.46
N GLN A 568 46.08 -27.72 -0.43
CA GLN A 568 45.25 -26.55 -0.09
C GLN A 568 44.29 -26.82 1.08
N VAL A 569 43.80 -28.06 1.22
CA VAL A 569 42.86 -28.45 2.28
C VAL A 569 43.60 -28.77 3.60
N THR A 570 44.78 -29.38 3.55
CA THR A 570 45.52 -29.76 4.78
C THR A 570 46.19 -28.58 5.48
N ASN A 571 46.61 -27.53 4.80
CA ASN A 571 47.28 -26.40 5.46
C ASN A 571 46.32 -25.42 6.16
N GLN A 572 45.01 -25.70 6.18
CA GLN A 572 44.07 -25.07 7.11
C GLN A 572 43.73 -25.92 8.33
N ILE A 573 44.31 -27.12 8.48
CA ILE A 573 44.06 -27.98 9.65
C ILE A 573 45.36 -28.62 10.16
N GLY A 574 46.08 -27.91 11.04
CA GLY A 574 46.94 -28.51 12.08
C GLY A 574 48.25 -27.76 12.37
N GLY A 575 48.64 -27.39 13.59
CA GLY A 575 48.08 -27.60 14.94
C GLY A 575 49.13 -27.29 16.03
N ALA A 576 48.65 -27.17 17.29
CA ALA A 576 49.34 -26.99 18.59
C ALA A 576 49.88 -25.57 18.88
N GLU A 577 49.52 -24.84 19.95
CA GLU A 577 48.75 -25.05 21.19
C GLU A 577 47.54 -24.13 21.29
#